data_AF-X0TZ41-F1
#
_entry.id   AF-X0TZ41-F1
#
_cell.length_a   1.000
_cell.length_b   1.000
_cell.length_c   1.000
_cell.angle_alpha   90.00
_cell.angle_beta   90.00
_cell.angle_gamma   90.00
#
_symmetry.space_group_name_H-M   'P 1'
#
loop_
_entity.id
_entity.type
_entity.pdbx_description
1 polymer ?
#
loop_
_entity_poly.entity_id
_entity_poly.type
_entity_poly.pdbx_seq_one_letter_code
_entity_poly.pdbx_strand_id
1 'polypeptide(L)'
;PREGNCHLDVMCYPDYQPLHNATVRLDWVEGSYQVKCSGTQLATLAHDETPYLLTANHCHDSGAYLNSLVTTWLYQSNECDGYVPPFYTRPKSNRATFLVTRSESYGDQTLLMITGVVPDEAEWAEWDTDEVANGTSIAGIHHPTGAHKRISFGGRTTQTFGNPAYFHGVIWQAGGGTIEPGSSGSGLYRQDSKLLVGVASSVAEGTDCDNHPWGPCSYGKFDRFYPFIDTLLEIGGDDDFEENDSCAAAVDVPNGNYSDTVVKRLDDDWYHFFLPTGSGVTVNLTFTDA
;
A
#
# COMPACT_ATOMS: atom_id res chain seq x y z
N PRO A 1 -15.32 -3.20 13.35
CA PRO A 1 -14.09 -3.91 13.75
C PRO A 1 -13.70 -3.48 15.16
N ARG A 2 -13.12 -4.37 15.94
CA ARG A 2 -12.57 -4.05 17.27
C ARG A 2 -11.29 -4.84 17.44
N GLU A 3 -10.20 -4.11 17.44
CA GLU A 3 -8.85 -4.56 17.70
C GLU A 3 -8.61 -4.77 19.20
N GLY A 4 -7.56 -5.51 19.54
CA GLY A 4 -7.11 -5.69 20.92
C GLY A 4 -6.67 -4.38 21.60
N ASN A 5 -6.59 -4.37 22.93
CA ASN A 5 -6.30 -3.15 23.71
C ASN A 5 -4.82 -2.75 23.78
N CYS A 6 -3.93 -3.54 23.18
CA CYS A 6 -2.48 -3.31 23.24
C CYS A 6 -1.96 -2.44 22.08
N HIS A 7 -2.78 -2.19 21.06
CA HIS A 7 -2.37 -1.44 19.87
C HIS A 7 -2.17 0.04 20.17
N LEU A 8 -1.14 0.62 19.55
CA LEU A 8 -0.80 2.02 19.72
C LEU A 8 -1.44 2.84 18.60
N ASP A 9 -2.06 3.97 18.95
CA ASP A 9 -2.56 4.90 17.94
C ASP A 9 -1.41 5.48 17.12
N VAL A 10 -1.52 5.32 15.80
CA VAL A 10 -0.54 5.82 14.84
C VAL A 10 -0.33 7.34 15.00
N MET A 11 -1.39 8.08 15.35
CA MET A 11 -1.34 9.54 15.46
C MET A 11 -0.54 10.04 16.68
N CYS A 12 -0.12 9.15 17.58
CA CYS A 12 0.80 9.48 18.67
C CYS A 12 2.28 9.53 18.23
N TYR A 13 2.58 9.22 16.97
CA TYR A 13 3.94 9.10 16.43
C TYR A 13 4.15 9.98 15.20
N PRO A 14 4.15 11.32 15.33
CA PRO A 14 4.16 12.24 14.20
C PRO A 14 5.38 12.07 13.26
N ASP A 15 6.51 11.59 13.77
CA ASP A 15 7.72 11.30 12.96
C ASP A 15 7.52 10.16 11.94
N TYR A 16 6.39 9.45 11.99
CA TYR A 16 6.01 8.41 11.04
C TYR A 16 4.89 8.87 10.09
N GLN A 17 4.49 10.14 10.12
CA GLN A 17 3.34 10.64 9.34
C GLN A 17 3.36 10.29 7.84
N PRO A 18 4.48 10.39 7.10
CA PRO A 18 4.49 9.97 5.70
C PRO A 18 4.11 8.49 5.54
N LEU A 19 4.60 7.64 6.44
CA LEU A 19 4.30 6.21 6.44
C LEU A 19 2.87 5.92 6.91
N HIS A 20 2.32 6.75 7.80
CA HIS A 20 0.90 6.68 8.13
C HIS A 20 0.10 6.88 6.86
N ASN A 21 0.36 7.96 6.13
CA ASN A 21 -0.45 8.35 4.98
C ASN A 21 -0.25 7.43 3.77
N ALA A 22 0.90 6.75 3.68
CA ALA A 22 1.13 5.67 2.71
C ALA A 22 0.41 4.36 3.06
N THR A 23 0.05 4.13 4.33
CA THR A 23 -0.61 2.90 4.75
C THR A 23 -2.12 2.97 4.53
N VAL A 24 -2.68 1.93 3.93
CA VAL A 24 -4.10 1.82 3.60
C VAL A 24 -4.74 0.55 4.15
N ARG A 25 -6.07 0.60 4.28
CA ARG A 25 -6.89 -0.59 4.51
C ARG A 25 -7.45 -1.08 3.18
N LEU A 26 -7.40 -2.39 2.97
CA LEU A 26 -7.93 -3.07 1.79
C LEU A 26 -9.16 -3.88 2.19
N ASP A 27 -10.25 -3.72 1.45
CA ASP A 27 -11.47 -4.53 1.59
C ASP A 27 -11.89 -5.07 0.23
N TRP A 28 -12.32 -6.33 0.18
CA TRP A 28 -12.94 -6.92 -1.01
C TRP A 28 -13.97 -7.99 -0.63
N VAL A 29 -14.70 -8.46 -1.63
CA VAL A 29 -15.73 -9.49 -1.45
C VAL A 29 -15.24 -10.81 -2.03
N GLU A 30 -15.31 -11.87 -1.23
CA GLU A 30 -15.07 -13.23 -1.67
C GLU A 30 -16.29 -14.11 -1.31
N GLY A 31 -17.10 -14.41 -2.33
CA GLY A 31 -18.39 -15.06 -2.13
C GLY A 31 -19.30 -14.23 -1.22
N SER A 32 -19.59 -14.74 -0.01
CA SER A 32 -20.38 -14.04 1.01
C SER A 32 -19.54 -13.34 2.09
N TYR A 33 -18.21 -13.42 2.02
CA TYR A 33 -17.30 -12.89 3.03
C TYR A 33 -16.71 -11.56 2.59
N GLN A 34 -16.54 -10.65 3.55
CA GLN A 34 -15.77 -9.42 3.35
C GLN A 34 -14.39 -9.62 3.97
N VAL A 35 -13.37 -9.73 3.13
CA VAL A 35 -12.00 -9.92 3.58
C VAL A 35 -11.33 -8.56 3.78
N LYS A 36 -10.36 -8.51 4.70
CA LYS A 36 -9.65 -7.29 5.07
C LYS A 36 -8.16 -7.56 5.11
N CYS A 37 -7.39 -6.68 4.49
CA CYS A 37 -5.94 -6.61 4.63
C CYS A 37 -5.49 -5.17 4.77
N SER A 38 -4.19 -4.99 4.90
CA SER A 38 -3.50 -3.71 4.82
C SER A 38 -2.69 -3.64 3.54
N GLY A 39 -2.28 -2.44 3.16
CA GLY A 39 -1.33 -2.22 2.08
C GLY A 39 -0.51 -0.96 2.34
N THR A 40 0.56 -0.78 1.56
CA THR A 40 1.45 0.38 1.64
C THR A 40 1.70 0.91 0.24
N GLN A 41 1.44 2.19 0.01
CA GLN A 41 1.80 2.86 -1.23
C GLN A 41 3.31 3.06 -1.30
N LEU A 42 3.95 2.73 -2.43
CA LEU A 42 5.41 2.71 -2.58
C LEU A 42 5.92 3.80 -3.52
N ALA A 43 6.94 4.54 -3.10
CA ALA A 43 7.63 5.51 -3.95
C ALA A 43 8.42 4.81 -5.08
N THR A 44 8.42 5.44 -6.26
CA THR A 44 9.38 5.17 -7.33
C THR A 44 10.65 6.00 -7.12
N LEU A 45 11.76 5.64 -7.77
CA LEU A 45 12.98 6.44 -7.76
C LEU A 45 12.80 7.77 -8.49
N ALA A 46 11.88 7.84 -9.45
CA ALA A 46 11.47 9.06 -10.12
C ALA A 46 10.60 9.99 -9.25
N HIS A 47 10.00 9.48 -8.16
CA HIS A 47 9.02 10.21 -7.34
C HIS A 47 7.87 10.80 -8.18
N ASP A 48 7.37 10.03 -9.14
CA ASP A 48 6.38 10.42 -10.14
C ASP A 48 4.93 10.22 -9.70
N GLU A 49 4.68 10.00 -8.39
CA GLU A 49 3.36 9.76 -7.82
C GLU A 49 2.61 8.55 -8.40
N THR A 50 3.31 7.60 -9.03
CA THR A 50 2.67 6.38 -9.52
C THR A 50 2.03 5.59 -8.37
N PRO A 51 0.74 5.22 -8.44
CA PRO A 51 0.00 4.72 -7.28
C PRO A 51 0.19 3.22 -7.05
N TYR A 52 1.45 2.80 -6.93
CA TYR A 52 1.82 1.43 -6.61
C TYR A 52 1.52 1.07 -5.17
N LEU A 53 0.87 -0.08 -4.99
CA LEU A 53 0.40 -0.56 -3.70
C LEU A 53 0.98 -1.94 -3.43
N LEU A 54 1.81 -2.03 -2.39
CA LEU A 54 2.34 -3.29 -1.85
C LEU A 54 1.36 -3.90 -0.86
N THR A 55 1.10 -5.20 -0.98
CA THR A 55 0.33 -5.99 -0.01
C THR A 55 0.83 -7.44 0.00
N ALA A 56 0.17 -8.34 0.74
CA ALA A 56 0.54 -9.74 0.83
C ALA A 56 -0.09 -10.58 -0.29
N ASN A 57 0.56 -11.68 -0.67
CA ASN A 57 0.01 -12.61 -1.67
C ASN A 57 -1.19 -13.40 -1.12
N HIS A 58 -1.18 -13.81 0.14
CA HIS A 58 -2.33 -14.51 0.75
C HIS A 58 -3.56 -13.60 0.96
N CYS A 59 -3.42 -12.28 0.78
CA CYS A 59 -4.58 -11.38 0.65
C CYS A 59 -5.23 -11.50 -0.73
N HIS A 60 -4.66 -12.27 -1.64
CA HIS A 60 -5.11 -12.49 -2.99
C HIS A 60 -5.25 -13.99 -3.27
N ASP A 61 -6.42 -14.54 -2.95
CA ASP A 61 -6.71 -15.96 -3.19
C ASP A 61 -7.24 -16.24 -4.61
N SER A 62 -7.76 -15.22 -5.33
CA SER A 62 -8.14 -15.34 -6.75
C SER A 62 -8.28 -13.99 -7.45
N GLY A 63 -7.98 -13.92 -8.75
CA GLY A 63 -8.00 -12.67 -9.54
C GLY A 63 -9.34 -11.93 -9.62
N ALA A 64 -10.45 -12.53 -9.18
CA ALA A 64 -11.76 -11.89 -9.12
C ALA A 64 -11.85 -10.78 -8.05
N TYR A 65 -10.97 -10.76 -7.05
CA TYR A 65 -10.95 -9.77 -5.97
C TYR A 65 -10.72 -8.33 -6.45
N LEU A 66 -9.90 -8.12 -7.49
CA LEU A 66 -9.50 -6.77 -7.95
C LEU A 66 -10.66 -5.92 -8.42
N ASN A 67 -11.69 -6.54 -9.00
CA ASN A 67 -12.88 -5.81 -9.45
C ASN A 67 -13.74 -5.31 -8.28
N SER A 68 -13.57 -5.88 -7.08
CA SER A 68 -14.28 -5.50 -5.86
C SER A 68 -13.38 -4.88 -4.80
N LEU A 69 -12.09 -4.71 -5.10
CA LEU A 69 -11.12 -4.15 -4.18
C LEU A 69 -11.45 -2.68 -3.92
N VAL A 70 -11.51 -2.33 -2.65
CA VAL A 70 -11.66 -0.96 -2.15
C VAL A 70 -10.46 -0.65 -1.28
N THR A 71 -9.68 0.33 -1.71
CA THR A 71 -8.58 0.92 -0.94
C THR A 71 -9.13 2.07 -0.12
N THR A 72 -9.13 1.95 1.21
CA THR A 72 -9.58 3.02 2.11
C THR A 72 -8.39 3.75 2.70
N TRP A 73 -8.35 5.06 2.48
CA TRP A 73 -7.28 5.95 2.89
C TRP A 73 -7.54 6.56 4.26
N LEU A 74 -6.45 6.89 4.96
CA LEU A 74 -6.48 7.77 6.14
C LEU A 74 -7.49 7.32 7.22
N TYR A 75 -7.79 6.02 7.32
CA TYR A 75 -8.67 5.49 8.35
C TYR A 75 -7.91 5.41 9.68
N GLN A 76 -7.76 6.55 10.33
CA GLN A 76 -7.01 6.76 11.57
C GLN A 76 -7.73 7.81 12.43
N SER A 77 -7.32 7.98 13.69
CA SER A 77 -7.79 9.10 14.52
C SER A 77 -7.36 10.45 13.94
N ASN A 78 -8.00 11.54 14.35
CA ASN A 78 -7.62 12.89 13.95
C ASN A 78 -6.37 13.43 14.69
N GLU A 79 -6.10 12.88 15.87
CA GLU A 79 -5.00 13.23 16.76
C GLU A 79 -4.70 12.03 17.68
N CYS A 80 -3.59 12.06 18.41
CA CYS A 80 -3.19 10.99 19.33
C CYS A 80 -4.29 10.63 20.33
N ASP A 81 -4.75 9.38 20.29
CA ASP A 81 -5.86 8.83 21.10
C ASP A 81 -7.17 9.62 20.95
N GLY A 82 -7.32 10.28 19.81
CA GLY A 82 -8.44 11.16 19.49
C GLY A 82 -9.65 10.46 18.87
N TYR A 83 -10.50 11.28 18.28
CA TYR A 83 -11.69 10.82 17.59
C TYR A 83 -11.32 10.10 16.29
N VAL A 84 -11.89 8.91 16.07
CA VAL A 84 -11.76 8.18 14.81
C VAL A 84 -12.96 8.52 13.91
N PRO A 85 -12.74 9.19 12.76
CA PRO A 85 -13.81 9.48 11.82
C PRO A 85 -14.48 8.20 11.30
N PRO A 86 -15.79 8.24 10.98
CA PRO A 86 -16.49 7.04 10.55
C PRO A 86 -15.89 6.46 9.26
N PHE A 87 -15.74 5.14 9.21
CA PHE A 87 -15.11 4.45 8.07
C PHE A 87 -15.70 4.82 6.70
N TYR A 88 -17.02 4.97 6.62
CA TYR A 88 -17.70 5.29 5.35
C TYR A 88 -17.39 6.69 4.83
N THR A 89 -16.96 7.63 5.69
CA THR A 89 -16.60 9.00 5.27
C THR A 89 -15.14 9.12 4.83
N ARG A 90 -14.35 8.05 4.93
CA ARG A 90 -12.94 8.07 4.51
C ARG A 90 -12.83 8.01 2.97
N PRO A 91 -11.84 8.69 2.36
CA PRO A 91 -11.58 8.59 0.93
C PRO A 91 -11.33 7.13 0.52
N LYS A 92 -11.79 6.78 -0.68
CA LYS A 92 -11.70 5.41 -1.22
C LYS A 92 -11.29 5.45 -2.67
N SER A 93 -10.41 4.55 -3.06
CA SER A 93 -10.16 4.21 -4.47
C SER A 93 -10.76 2.84 -4.74
N ASN A 94 -11.43 2.70 -5.87
CA ASN A 94 -11.98 1.42 -6.30
C ASN A 94 -11.06 0.79 -7.33
N ARG A 95 -10.97 -0.54 -7.27
CA ARG A 95 -10.20 -1.39 -8.19
C ARG A 95 -8.69 -1.15 -8.15
N ALA A 96 -7.98 -2.15 -8.63
CA ALA A 96 -6.56 -2.08 -8.89
C ALA A 96 -6.21 -3.06 -10.02
N THR A 97 -5.09 -2.80 -10.69
CA THR A 97 -4.51 -3.71 -11.67
C THR A 97 -3.44 -4.55 -10.99
N PHE A 98 -3.41 -5.84 -11.32
CA PHE A 98 -2.37 -6.75 -10.88
C PHE A 98 -1.07 -6.47 -11.64
N LEU A 99 0.06 -6.33 -10.94
CA LEU A 99 1.37 -6.22 -11.57
C LEU A 99 2.20 -7.49 -11.36
N VAL A 100 2.58 -7.76 -10.11
CA VAL A 100 3.53 -8.83 -9.77
C VAL A 100 3.14 -9.48 -8.44
N THR A 101 3.33 -10.79 -8.31
CA THR A 101 3.16 -11.49 -7.02
C THR A 101 4.20 -12.59 -6.80
N ARG A 102 4.47 -12.87 -5.53
CA ARG A 102 5.30 -13.98 -5.05
C ARG A 102 4.53 -14.71 -3.97
N SER A 103 4.43 -16.03 -4.10
CA SER A 103 3.65 -16.85 -3.18
C SER A 103 4.17 -16.81 -1.74
N GLU A 104 3.38 -17.33 -0.80
CA GLU A 104 3.75 -17.47 0.62
C GLU A 104 5.09 -18.19 0.84
N SER A 105 5.46 -19.14 -0.03
CA SER A 105 6.77 -19.82 0.06
C SER A 105 7.96 -18.92 -0.28
N TYR A 106 7.70 -17.77 -0.91
CA TYR A 106 8.69 -16.88 -1.52
C TYR A 106 8.54 -15.42 -1.07
N GLY A 107 8.07 -15.21 0.16
CA GLY A 107 8.02 -13.90 0.79
C GLY A 107 6.63 -13.26 0.80
N ASP A 108 5.61 -13.88 0.19
CA ASP A 108 4.21 -13.46 0.37
C ASP A 108 3.93 -11.99 0.01
N GLN A 109 4.26 -11.58 -1.22
CA GLN A 109 4.17 -10.16 -1.61
C GLN A 109 3.44 -10.01 -2.94
N THR A 110 2.65 -8.95 -3.06
CA THR A 110 1.96 -8.56 -4.28
C THR A 110 2.12 -7.06 -4.48
N LEU A 111 2.47 -6.66 -5.70
CA LEU A 111 2.41 -5.28 -6.16
C LEU A 111 1.20 -5.10 -7.06
N LEU A 112 0.40 -4.08 -6.75
CA LEU A 112 -0.77 -3.65 -7.50
C LEU A 112 -0.58 -2.19 -7.96
N MET A 113 -1.34 -1.76 -8.96
CA MET A 113 -1.51 -0.35 -9.30
C MET A 113 -2.96 0.05 -9.03
N ILE A 114 -3.17 1.05 -8.18
CA ILE A 114 -4.52 1.57 -7.91
C ILE A 114 -5.03 2.27 -9.17
N THR A 115 -6.28 2.02 -9.56
CA THR A 115 -6.89 2.61 -10.76
C THR A 115 -7.85 3.77 -10.44
N GLY A 116 -8.24 3.92 -9.19
CA GLY A 116 -9.09 5.02 -8.72
C GLY A 116 -8.26 6.19 -8.17
N VAL A 117 -8.95 7.30 -7.85
CA VAL A 117 -8.33 8.54 -7.35
C VAL A 117 -7.54 8.28 -6.06
N VAL A 118 -6.31 8.77 -6.01
CA VAL A 118 -5.49 8.86 -4.79
C VAL A 118 -5.72 10.24 -4.16
N PRO A 119 -6.08 10.33 -2.87
CA PRO A 119 -6.33 11.63 -2.23
C PRO A 119 -5.05 12.42 -2.02
N ASP A 120 -5.14 13.76 -2.03
CA ASP A 120 -4.00 14.68 -1.90
C ASP A 120 -3.13 14.44 -0.65
N GLU A 121 -3.71 13.97 0.45
CA GLU A 121 -2.95 13.69 1.67
C GLU A 121 -2.30 12.30 1.70
N ALA A 122 -2.52 11.45 0.69
CA ALA A 122 -1.78 10.19 0.57
C ALA A 122 -0.29 10.45 0.29
N GLU A 123 0.54 9.51 0.71
CA GLU A 123 1.99 9.63 0.64
C GLU A 123 2.57 8.32 0.10
N TRP A 124 3.81 8.36 -0.37
CA TRP A 124 4.51 7.19 -0.91
C TRP A 124 5.64 6.80 0.03
N ALA A 125 5.58 5.59 0.58
CA ALA A 125 6.64 5.08 1.44
C ALA A 125 7.89 4.78 0.62
N GLU A 126 9.01 5.38 1.02
CA GLU A 126 10.33 4.98 0.54
C GLU A 126 10.73 3.61 1.10
N TRP A 127 11.65 2.94 0.43
CA TRP A 127 12.03 1.55 0.70
C TRP A 127 13.54 1.36 0.63
N ASP A 128 14.01 0.26 1.22
CA ASP A 128 15.41 -0.14 1.25
C ASP A 128 15.54 -1.62 0.92
N THR A 129 16.60 -1.98 0.21
CA THR A 129 16.93 -3.36 -0.17
C THR A 129 18.18 -3.88 0.55
N ASP A 130 18.79 -3.05 1.39
CA ASP A 130 19.92 -3.46 2.22
C ASP A 130 19.53 -4.54 3.24
N GLU A 131 20.51 -5.34 3.63
CA GLU A 131 20.31 -6.39 4.62
C GLU A 131 19.89 -5.80 5.98
N VAL A 132 18.74 -6.26 6.49
CA VAL A 132 18.29 -5.92 7.85
C VAL A 132 18.94 -6.86 8.87
N ALA A 133 19.98 -6.36 9.54
CA ALA A 133 20.70 -7.08 10.59
C ALA A 133 19.79 -7.56 11.74
N ASN A 134 20.20 -8.63 12.42
CA ASN A 134 19.50 -9.11 13.61
C ASN A 134 19.58 -8.08 14.75
N GLY A 135 18.46 -7.80 15.41
CA GLY A 135 18.37 -6.79 16.46
C GLY A 135 18.09 -5.36 15.97
N THR A 136 18.00 -5.14 14.66
CA THR A 136 17.56 -3.83 14.13
C THR A 136 16.18 -3.46 14.67
N SER A 137 16.05 -2.25 15.20
CA SER A 137 14.77 -1.70 15.65
C SER A 137 13.85 -1.46 14.46
N ILE A 138 12.64 -2.00 14.55
CA ILE A 138 11.63 -1.95 13.49
C ILE A 138 10.32 -1.36 13.99
N ALA A 139 9.51 -0.86 13.06
CA ALA A 139 8.13 -0.46 13.29
C ALA A 139 7.22 -1.07 12.21
N GLY A 140 5.98 -1.39 12.54
CA GLY A 140 4.96 -1.81 11.57
C GLY A 140 3.74 -0.91 11.67
N ILE A 141 3.15 -0.50 10.55
CA ILE A 141 1.95 0.35 10.51
C ILE A 141 0.85 -0.39 9.77
N HIS A 142 -0.28 -0.64 10.43
CA HIS A 142 -1.23 -1.65 9.98
C HIS A 142 -2.68 -1.37 10.42
N HIS A 143 -3.63 -2.13 9.86
CA HIS A 143 -5.05 -2.11 10.23
C HIS A 143 -5.46 -3.44 10.91
N PRO A 144 -5.22 -3.60 12.23
CA PRO A 144 -5.54 -4.84 12.93
C PRO A 144 -7.06 -5.07 12.98
N THR A 145 -7.52 -6.26 12.60
CA THR A 145 -8.95 -6.63 12.39
C THR A 145 -9.69 -5.80 11.34
N GLY A 146 -8.96 -4.99 10.56
CA GLY A 146 -9.52 -3.92 9.73
C GLY A 146 -10.00 -2.70 10.54
N ALA A 147 -9.57 -2.53 11.79
CA ALA A 147 -9.81 -1.32 12.56
C ALA A 147 -9.01 -0.12 12.01
N HIS A 148 -9.11 1.03 12.67
CA HIS A 148 -8.33 2.21 12.30
C HIS A 148 -6.84 1.95 12.54
N LYS A 149 -6.01 2.74 11.86
CA LYS A 149 -4.57 2.54 11.72
C LYS A 149 -3.86 2.54 13.07
N ARG A 150 -2.96 1.58 13.23
CA ARG A 150 -2.13 1.39 14.42
C ARG A 150 -0.67 1.29 14.03
N ILE A 151 0.21 1.48 15.00
CA ILE A 151 1.65 1.28 14.86
C ILE A 151 2.15 0.33 15.95
N SER A 152 3.12 -0.50 15.59
CA SER A 152 3.80 -1.42 16.51
C SER A 152 5.31 -1.23 16.44
N PHE A 153 6.01 -1.45 17.56
CA PHE A 153 7.46 -1.28 17.70
C PHE A 153 8.11 -2.53 18.26
N GLY A 154 9.25 -2.91 17.69
CA GLY A 154 9.94 -4.14 18.09
C GLY A 154 11.33 -4.24 17.51
N GLY A 155 11.84 -5.47 17.48
CA GLY A 155 13.14 -5.79 16.91
C GLY A 155 13.06 -6.92 15.89
N ARG A 156 13.86 -6.80 14.83
CA ARG A 156 14.10 -7.90 13.90
C ARG A 156 14.82 -9.04 14.65
N THR A 157 14.35 -10.26 14.44
CA THR A 157 14.90 -11.50 15.02
C THR A 157 15.15 -12.55 13.94
N THR A 158 15.87 -13.62 14.28
CA THR A 158 16.02 -14.81 13.45
C THR A 158 14.82 -15.76 13.56
N GLN A 159 13.96 -15.58 14.57
CA GLN A 159 12.75 -16.38 14.77
C GLN A 159 11.65 -15.92 13.81
N THR A 160 11.43 -16.69 12.75
CA THR A 160 10.40 -16.43 11.73
C THR A 160 9.61 -17.70 11.45
N PHE A 161 8.39 -17.54 10.99
CA PHE A 161 7.64 -18.59 10.28
C PHE A 161 7.95 -18.48 8.79
N GLY A 162 7.87 -19.62 8.09
CA GLY A 162 8.32 -19.70 6.70
C GLY A 162 9.83 -19.78 6.55
N ASN A 163 10.30 -19.62 5.32
CA ASN A 163 11.72 -19.77 4.98
C ASN A 163 12.50 -18.50 5.35
N PRO A 164 13.52 -18.54 6.24
CA PRO A 164 14.28 -17.37 6.66
C PRO A 164 15.09 -16.69 5.53
N ALA A 165 15.22 -17.33 4.37
CA ALA A 165 15.72 -16.68 3.17
C ALA A 165 14.78 -15.55 2.68
N TYR A 166 13.46 -15.75 2.80
CA TYR A 166 12.42 -14.86 2.28
C TYR A 166 11.65 -14.08 3.34
N PHE A 167 11.85 -14.37 4.63
CA PHE A 167 11.14 -13.71 5.72
C PHE A 167 12.08 -13.10 6.78
N HIS A 168 11.75 -11.89 7.22
CA HIS A 168 12.21 -11.34 8.49
C HIS A 168 11.35 -11.91 9.62
N GLY A 169 12.01 -12.38 10.68
CA GLY A 169 11.36 -12.57 11.97
C GLY A 169 11.26 -11.25 12.72
N VAL A 170 10.16 -11.02 13.41
CA VAL A 170 9.91 -9.82 14.22
C VAL A 170 9.35 -10.23 15.58
N ILE A 171 9.84 -9.62 16.65
CA ILE A 171 9.23 -9.69 17.97
C ILE A 171 8.91 -8.26 18.42
N TRP A 172 7.65 -8.01 18.74
CA TRP A 172 7.20 -6.74 19.30
C TRP A 172 7.65 -6.60 20.75
N GLN A 173 8.05 -5.38 21.13
CA GLN A 173 8.47 -5.12 22.50
C GLN A 173 7.26 -5.05 23.44
N ALA A 174 7.47 -5.25 24.74
CA ALA A 174 6.40 -5.11 25.71
C ALA A 174 5.81 -3.68 25.68
N GLY A 175 4.49 -3.59 25.50
CA GLY A 175 3.79 -2.30 25.32
C GLY A 175 4.01 -1.64 23.95
N GLY A 176 4.67 -2.34 23.02
CA GLY A 176 4.92 -1.87 21.66
C GLY A 176 3.85 -2.23 20.64
N GLY A 177 2.66 -2.68 21.05
CA GLY A 177 1.64 -3.22 20.14
C GLY A 177 1.91 -4.65 19.68
N THR A 178 1.12 -5.10 18.71
CA THR A 178 1.26 -6.38 18.02
C THR A 178 0.53 -6.31 16.67
N ILE A 179 0.46 -7.40 15.91
CA ILE A 179 -0.40 -7.48 14.73
C ILE A 179 -1.51 -8.51 14.91
N GLU A 180 -2.65 -8.29 14.25
CA GLU A 180 -3.84 -9.17 14.27
C GLU A 180 -4.32 -9.40 12.83
N PRO A 181 -5.19 -10.39 12.57
CA PRO A 181 -5.77 -10.62 11.24
C PRO A 181 -6.26 -9.31 10.60
N GLY A 182 -5.96 -9.07 9.32
CA GLY A 182 -6.16 -7.77 8.65
C GLY A 182 -4.93 -6.86 8.62
N SER A 183 -3.93 -7.13 9.46
CA SER A 183 -2.61 -6.49 9.37
C SER A 183 -1.79 -7.04 8.20
N SER A 184 -2.13 -8.21 7.68
CA SER A 184 -1.53 -8.81 6.49
C SER A 184 -1.38 -7.80 5.35
N GLY A 185 -0.20 -7.71 4.75
CA GLY A 185 0.09 -6.74 3.69
C GLY A 185 0.59 -5.38 4.16
N SER A 186 0.65 -5.11 5.47
CA SER A 186 1.20 -3.85 6.01
C SER A 186 2.73 -3.76 5.91
N GLY A 187 3.27 -2.55 5.79
CA GLY A 187 4.70 -2.29 5.73
C GLY A 187 5.42 -2.48 7.08
N LEU A 188 6.64 -3.02 7.00
CA LEU A 188 7.65 -3.05 8.05
C LEU A 188 8.75 -2.04 7.73
N TYR A 189 9.08 -1.19 8.68
CA TYR A 189 10.01 -0.08 8.51
C TYR A 189 11.17 -0.20 9.49
N ARG A 190 12.36 0.23 9.08
CA ARG A 190 13.44 0.47 10.04
C ARG A 190 13.13 1.72 10.85
N GLN A 191 13.39 1.70 12.17
CA GLN A 191 13.14 2.88 12.99
C GLN A 191 14.16 4.00 12.76
N ASP A 192 15.38 3.70 12.30
CA ASP A 192 16.42 4.70 12.06
C ASP A 192 16.18 5.48 10.76
N SER A 193 15.96 4.78 9.65
CA SER A 193 15.80 5.38 8.32
C SER A 193 14.35 5.64 7.91
N LYS A 194 13.37 4.99 8.57
CA LYS A 194 11.95 4.99 8.18
C LYS A 194 11.68 4.32 6.81
N LEU A 195 12.67 3.66 6.23
CA LEU A 195 12.50 2.96 4.97
C LEU A 195 11.80 1.62 5.16
N LEU A 196 10.90 1.29 4.24
CA LEU A 196 10.21 0.00 4.17
C LEU A 196 11.22 -1.11 3.80
N VAL A 197 11.16 -2.21 4.55
CA VAL A 197 12.05 -3.37 4.38
C VAL A 197 11.29 -4.69 4.31
N GLY A 198 9.97 -4.68 4.47
CA GLY A 198 9.17 -5.89 4.31
C GLY A 198 7.68 -5.67 4.47
N VAL A 199 6.93 -6.78 4.37
CA VAL A 199 5.47 -6.79 4.38
C VAL A 199 4.92 -7.85 5.33
N ALA A 200 3.91 -7.53 6.13
CA ALA A 200 3.33 -8.44 7.11
C ALA A 200 2.70 -9.66 6.43
N SER A 201 3.10 -10.85 6.88
CA SER A 201 2.61 -12.11 6.33
C SER A 201 1.87 -12.93 7.39
N SER A 202 2.56 -13.37 8.44
CA SER A 202 2.01 -14.34 9.40
C SER A 202 2.46 -14.05 10.84
N VAL A 203 1.74 -14.61 11.80
CA VAL A 203 2.06 -14.57 13.24
C VAL A 203 2.07 -15.96 13.84
N ALA A 204 2.78 -16.13 14.95
CA ALA A 204 2.67 -17.36 15.74
C ALA A 204 1.24 -17.54 16.25
N GLU A 205 0.74 -18.77 16.30
CA GLU A 205 -0.54 -19.08 16.94
C GLU A 205 -0.58 -18.55 18.38
N GLY A 206 -1.67 -17.88 18.74
CA GLY A 206 -1.84 -17.24 20.06
C GLY A 206 -1.13 -15.89 20.24
N THR A 207 -0.51 -15.34 19.18
CA THR A 207 -0.03 -13.96 19.18
C THR A 207 -1.20 -13.02 18.97
N ASP A 208 -1.61 -12.37 20.07
CA ASP A 208 -2.67 -11.36 20.10
C ASP A 208 -2.47 -10.46 21.33
N CYS A 209 -3.29 -9.42 21.47
CA CYS A 209 -3.19 -8.50 22.61
C CYS A 209 -3.52 -9.13 23.97
N ASP A 210 -4.35 -10.18 24.03
CA ASP A 210 -4.90 -10.72 25.27
C ASP A 210 -4.03 -11.83 25.88
N ASN A 211 -3.27 -12.56 25.05
CA ASN A 211 -2.52 -13.75 25.42
C ASN A 211 -1.01 -13.54 25.36
N HIS A 212 -0.49 -13.21 24.17
CA HIS A 212 0.95 -13.22 23.92
C HIS A 212 1.37 -12.21 22.83
N PRO A 213 1.28 -10.90 23.08
CA PRO A 213 1.50 -9.88 22.04
C PRO A 213 2.94 -9.83 21.50
N TRP A 214 3.89 -10.41 22.22
CA TRP A 214 5.32 -10.54 21.86
C TRP A 214 5.67 -11.87 21.19
N GLY A 215 4.66 -12.60 20.69
CA GLY A 215 4.89 -13.76 19.84
C GLY A 215 5.62 -13.39 18.56
N PRO A 216 6.45 -14.29 18.00
CA PRO A 216 7.13 -13.99 16.74
C PRO A 216 6.13 -13.72 15.62
N CYS A 217 6.49 -12.82 14.72
CA CYS A 217 5.78 -12.48 13.49
C CYS A 217 6.73 -12.63 12.31
N SER A 218 6.20 -12.90 11.12
CA SER A 218 6.97 -13.02 9.88
C SER A 218 6.57 -11.94 8.91
N TYR A 219 7.58 -11.33 8.32
CA TYR A 219 7.45 -10.30 7.32
C TYR A 219 8.20 -10.71 6.06
N GLY A 220 7.55 -10.71 4.91
CA GLY A 220 8.21 -10.91 3.62
C GLY A 220 9.32 -9.89 3.43
N LYS A 221 10.54 -10.31 3.11
CA LYS A 221 11.65 -9.36 2.95
C LYS A 221 11.54 -8.63 1.63
N PHE A 222 11.56 -7.30 1.66
CA PHE A 222 11.43 -6.49 0.45
C PHE A 222 12.62 -6.70 -0.50
N ASP A 223 13.85 -6.89 0.02
CA ASP A 223 15.05 -7.21 -0.78
C ASP A 223 14.88 -8.44 -1.69
N ARG A 224 14.03 -9.40 -1.32
CA ARG A 224 13.74 -10.60 -2.12
C ARG A 224 12.64 -10.41 -3.16
N PHE A 225 11.82 -9.39 -3.01
CA PHE A 225 10.76 -9.06 -3.96
C PHE A 225 11.19 -7.99 -4.95
N TYR A 226 12.02 -7.05 -4.53
CA TYR A 226 12.51 -5.94 -5.33
C TYR A 226 13.02 -6.35 -6.73
N PRO A 227 13.80 -7.44 -6.93
CA PRO A 227 14.27 -7.83 -8.27
C PRO A 227 13.17 -8.21 -9.28
N PHE A 228 11.91 -8.34 -8.84
CA PHE A 228 10.76 -8.60 -9.71
C PHE A 228 9.99 -7.33 -10.08
N ILE A 229 10.28 -6.22 -9.42
CA ILE A 229 9.55 -4.95 -9.55
C ILE A 229 10.50 -3.75 -9.69
N ASP A 230 11.80 -3.97 -9.85
CA ASP A 230 12.84 -2.94 -9.90
C ASP A 230 12.60 -1.95 -11.05
N THR A 231 12.28 -2.47 -12.24
CA THR A 231 11.92 -1.67 -13.42
C THR A 231 10.66 -0.84 -13.20
N LEU A 232 9.66 -1.37 -12.49
CA LEU A 232 8.46 -0.61 -12.13
C LEU A 232 8.79 0.50 -11.14
N LEU A 233 9.70 0.26 -10.20
CA LEU A 233 10.07 1.25 -9.19
C LEU A 233 11.16 2.24 -9.66
N GLU A 234 11.72 2.09 -10.86
CA GLU A 234 12.64 3.08 -11.43
C GLU A 234 11.88 4.32 -11.88
N ILE A 235 10.95 4.13 -12.81
CA ILE A 235 9.95 5.07 -13.26
C ILE A 235 8.62 4.32 -13.33
N GLY A 236 7.60 4.85 -12.69
CA GLY A 236 6.33 4.17 -12.58
C GLY A 236 5.58 4.22 -13.89
N GLY A 237 4.97 3.09 -14.22
CA GLY A 237 4.17 2.91 -15.40
C GLY A 237 3.05 3.95 -15.50
N ASP A 238 2.82 4.36 -16.73
CA ASP A 238 1.76 5.27 -17.14
C ASP A 238 0.81 4.55 -18.11
N ASP A 239 -0.06 5.31 -18.77
CA ASP A 239 -0.90 4.84 -19.84
C ASP A 239 -0.18 4.75 -21.21
N ASP A 240 -0.92 4.32 -22.23
CA ASP A 240 -0.38 4.06 -23.57
C ASP A 240 -0.05 5.33 -24.37
N PHE A 241 -0.27 6.53 -23.82
CA PHE A 241 -0.01 7.80 -24.49
C PHE A 241 1.36 8.40 -24.17
N GLU A 242 2.10 7.87 -23.19
CA GLU A 242 3.43 8.40 -22.88
C GLU A 242 4.49 8.12 -23.98
N GLU A 243 5.48 8.98 -24.20
CA GLU A 243 5.78 10.23 -23.46
C GLU A 243 5.07 11.44 -24.09
N ASN A 244 4.19 12.14 -23.35
CA ASN A 244 3.37 13.23 -23.87
C ASN A 244 3.56 14.59 -23.13
N ASP A 245 4.61 14.72 -22.30
CA ASP A 245 4.96 15.83 -21.38
C ASP A 245 5.09 17.26 -21.97
N SER A 246 4.87 17.43 -23.27
CA SER A 246 4.99 18.74 -23.90
C SER A 246 4.12 18.88 -25.14
N CYS A 247 3.78 20.13 -25.47
CA CYS A 247 3.10 20.47 -26.73
C CYS A 247 3.81 19.91 -27.99
N ALA A 248 5.13 19.71 -27.94
CA ALA A 248 5.89 19.11 -29.06
C ALA A 248 5.82 17.57 -29.10
N ALA A 249 5.58 16.93 -27.95
CA ALA A 249 5.41 15.50 -27.79
C ALA A 249 3.92 15.07 -27.79
N ALA A 250 3.01 16.04 -27.90
CA ALA A 250 1.58 15.81 -27.78
C ALA A 250 1.06 14.69 -28.68
N VAL A 251 0.22 13.83 -28.12
CA VAL A 251 -0.30 12.65 -28.84
C VAL A 251 -1.56 12.97 -29.62
N ASP A 252 -1.64 12.43 -30.85
CA ASP A 252 -2.82 12.51 -31.69
C ASP A 252 -3.99 11.71 -31.08
N VAL A 253 -5.07 12.41 -30.69
CA VAL A 253 -6.32 11.82 -30.21
C VAL A 253 -7.47 12.09 -31.19
N PRO A 254 -7.80 11.12 -32.08
CA PRO A 254 -9.01 11.18 -32.89
C PRO A 254 -10.31 11.33 -32.08
N ASN A 255 -11.42 11.64 -32.76
CA ASN A 255 -12.73 11.67 -32.11
C ASN A 255 -13.11 10.27 -31.59
N GLY A 256 -13.21 10.13 -30.27
CA GLY A 256 -13.50 8.85 -29.61
C GLY A 256 -13.60 8.98 -28.09
N ASN A 257 -13.72 7.84 -27.43
CA ASN A 257 -13.63 7.73 -25.98
C ASN A 257 -12.32 7.02 -25.64
N TYR A 258 -11.62 7.57 -24.66
CA TYR A 258 -10.38 7.03 -24.12
C TYR A 258 -10.63 6.67 -22.66
N SER A 259 -10.18 5.50 -22.24
CA SER A 259 -10.33 5.00 -20.87
C SER A 259 -8.99 4.54 -20.35
N ASP A 260 -8.92 4.35 -19.02
CA ASP A 260 -7.72 3.85 -18.34
C ASP A 260 -6.50 4.78 -18.52
N THR A 261 -6.76 6.07 -18.77
CA THR A 261 -5.72 7.11 -18.78
C THR A 261 -5.29 7.40 -17.35
N VAL A 262 -4.00 7.65 -17.18
CA VAL A 262 -3.42 7.97 -15.87
C VAL A 262 -3.14 9.48 -15.86
N VAL A 263 -3.35 10.11 -14.71
CA VAL A 263 -3.03 11.53 -14.52
C VAL A 263 -2.27 11.64 -13.21
N LYS A 264 -1.07 12.19 -13.28
CA LYS A 264 -0.20 12.44 -12.14
C LYS A 264 -0.05 13.95 -11.96
N ARG A 265 0.10 14.44 -10.73
CA ARG A 265 0.19 15.91 -10.48
C ARG A 265 1.50 16.52 -10.98
N LEU A 266 2.53 15.70 -11.10
CA LEU A 266 3.88 16.09 -11.49
C LEU A 266 4.19 15.79 -12.95
N ASP A 267 3.19 15.32 -13.70
CA ASP A 267 3.33 14.87 -15.08
C ASP A 267 2.33 15.59 -15.99
N ASP A 268 2.80 16.12 -17.12
CA ASP A 268 2.08 17.11 -17.91
C ASP A 268 1.44 16.44 -19.12
N ASP A 269 0.13 16.22 -19.11
CA ASP A 269 -0.54 15.54 -20.22
C ASP A 269 -0.86 16.42 -21.45
N TRP A 270 -0.17 16.24 -22.60
CA TRP A 270 -0.48 16.97 -23.84
C TRP A 270 -1.09 16.10 -24.96
N TYR A 271 -2.23 16.56 -25.48
CA TYR A 271 -2.94 15.92 -26.59
C TYR A 271 -3.17 16.88 -27.76
N HIS A 272 -3.11 16.33 -28.98
CA HIS A 272 -3.37 17.03 -30.24
C HIS A 272 -4.57 16.42 -30.97
N PHE A 273 -5.42 17.27 -31.56
CA PHE A 273 -6.55 16.84 -32.37
C PHE A 273 -6.76 17.80 -33.55
N PHE A 274 -7.19 17.25 -34.69
CA PHE A 274 -7.49 18.05 -35.88
C PHE A 274 -8.91 18.60 -35.83
N LEU A 275 -9.05 19.93 -35.87
CA LEU A 275 -10.35 20.61 -35.95
C LEU A 275 -10.54 21.27 -37.32
N PRO A 276 -11.43 20.75 -38.19
CA PRO A 276 -11.74 21.40 -39.46
C PRO A 276 -12.31 22.82 -39.26
N THR A 277 -12.06 23.71 -40.23
CA THR A 277 -12.61 25.06 -40.20
C THR A 277 -14.14 25.03 -40.11
N GLY A 278 -14.70 25.72 -39.12
CA GLY A 278 -16.15 25.79 -38.88
C GLY A 278 -16.71 24.66 -38.01
N SER A 279 -15.88 23.72 -37.56
CA SER A 279 -16.25 22.71 -36.56
C SER A 279 -16.08 23.23 -35.13
N GLY A 280 -16.76 22.59 -34.18
CA GLY A 280 -16.55 22.77 -32.73
C GLY A 280 -16.01 21.49 -32.11
N VAL A 281 -15.32 21.63 -30.98
CA VAL A 281 -14.85 20.51 -30.16
C VAL A 281 -15.57 20.53 -28.82
N THR A 282 -15.96 19.36 -28.33
CA THR A 282 -16.44 19.15 -26.98
C THR A 282 -15.54 18.12 -26.34
N VAL A 283 -14.81 18.50 -25.29
CA VAL A 283 -13.99 17.59 -24.49
C VAL A 283 -14.72 17.35 -23.18
N ASN A 284 -14.96 16.09 -22.85
CA ASN A 284 -15.52 15.70 -21.56
C ASN A 284 -14.48 14.86 -20.84
N LEU A 285 -13.96 15.37 -19.73
CA LEU A 285 -13.07 14.62 -18.84
C LEU A 285 -13.91 14.02 -17.72
N THR A 286 -13.76 12.72 -17.49
CA THR A 286 -14.46 12.01 -16.42
C THR A 286 -13.43 11.27 -15.59
N PHE A 287 -13.28 11.68 -14.34
CA PHE A 287 -12.50 10.96 -13.35
C PHE A 287 -13.47 10.09 -12.56
N THR A 288 -13.57 8.82 -12.93
CA THR A 288 -14.34 7.85 -12.14
C THR A 288 -13.64 7.63 -10.80
N ASP A 289 -14.42 7.69 -9.72
CA ASP A 289 -13.99 7.51 -8.32
C ASP A 289 -13.41 8.74 -7.58
N ALA A 290 -13.69 9.98 -8.03
CA ALA A 290 -13.46 11.22 -7.27
C ALA A 290 -14.47 11.46 -6.13
#